data_AF-A0A2N7W3L5-F1
#
_entry.id   AF-A0A2N7W3L5-F1
#
_cell.length_a   1.000
_cell.length_b   1.000
_cell.length_c   1.000
_cell.angle_alpha   90.00
_cell.angle_beta   90.00
_cell.angle_gamma   90.00
#
_symmetry.space_group_name_H-M   'P 1'
#
loop_
_entity.id
_entity.type
_entity.pdbx_description
1 polymer ?
#
loop_
_entity_poly.entity_id
_entity_poly.type
_entity_poly.pdbx_seq_one_letter_code
_entity_poly.pdbx_strand_id
1 'polypeptide(L)' 'MRRRYQHDATSNKSVFGSVAAHDAVEDFTEHTEVVNGCSDLLVQVFDRRGQHTRSAIGVKSLPKGFAVEIEAMVEIRGA' A
#
# COMPACT_ATOMS: atom_id res chain seq x y z
N MET A 1 -29.48 8.67 17.26
CA MET A 1 -28.77 9.31 16.13
C MET A 1 -27.38 8.68 15.98
N ARG A 2 -27.28 7.47 15.43
CA ARG A 2 -25.99 6.81 15.12
C ARG A 2 -25.75 7.01 13.62
N ARG A 3 -24.88 7.95 13.24
CA ARG A 3 -24.39 8.05 11.88
C ARG A 3 -23.62 6.76 11.58
N ARG A 4 -24.26 5.83 10.87
CA ARG A 4 -23.53 4.78 10.15
C ARG A 4 -22.76 5.53 9.08
N TYR A 5 -21.45 5.74 9.30
CA TYR A 5 -20.54 5.93 8.19
C TYR A 5 -20.76 4.73 7.28
N GLN A 6 -21.48 4.91 6.19
CA GLN A 6 -21.47 3.99 5.07
C GLN A 6 -20.07 4.09 4.46
N HIS A 7 -19.09 3.45 5.10
CA HIS A 7 -17.93 2.98 4.36
C HIS A 7 -18.48 1.87 3.46
N ASP A 8 -18.50 2.16 2.16
CA ASP A 8 -18.76 1.18 1.13
C ASP A 8 -17.83 -0.02 1.40
N ALA A 9 -18.41 -1.18 1.74
CA ALA A 9 -17.66 -2.38 2.09
C ALA A 9 -16.78 -2.89 0.92
N THR A 10 -16.96 -2.34 -0.28
CA THR A 10 -16.08 -2.59 -1.42
C THR A 10 -14.71 -1.89 -1.34
N SER A 11 -14.53 -0.97 -0.38
CA SER A 11 -13.41 -0.02 -0.28
C SER A 11 -12.36 -0.33 0.80
N ASN A 12 -12.53 -1.38 1.62
CA ASN A 12 -11.64 -1.66 2.76
C ASN A 12 -10.47 -2.60 2.40
N LYS A 13 -9.68 -2.22 1.39
CA LYS A 13 -8.37 -2.82 1.13
C LYS A 13 -7.33 -1.73 1.33
N SER A 14 -6.47 -1.90 2.33
CA SER A 14 -5.41 -0.94 2.61
C SER A 14 -4.07 -1.60 2.33
N VAL A 15 -3.26 -0.99 1.47
CA VAL A 15 -1.89 -1.42 1.21
C VAL A 15 -0.97 -0.38 1.82
N PHE A 16 -0.14 -0.80 2.76
CA PHE A 16 0.89 0.03 3.36
C PHE A 16 2.23 -0.30 2.69
N GLY A 17 2.80 0.68 1.98
CA GLY A 17 4.12 0.55 1.36
C GLY A 17 5.18 1.30 2.16
N SER A 18 6.21 0.59 2.59
CA SER A 18 7.43 1.16 3.16
C SER A 18 8.56 1.00 2.16
N VAL A 19 9.19 2.10 1.77
CA VAL A 19 10.38 2.06 0.91
C VAL A 19 11.58 2.36 1.80
N ALA A 20 12.41 1.36 2.06
CA ALA A 20 13.75 1.64 2.56
C ALA A 20 14.66 1.82 1.38
N ALA A 21 15.09 3.04 1.19
CA ALA A 21 16.34 3.21 0.51
C ALA A 21 17.42 3.18 1.62
N HIS A 22 18.10 2.03 1.73
CA HIS A 22 19.40 1.98 2.38
C HIS A 22 20.27 2.96 1.57
N ASP A 23 20.49 4.15 2.13
CA ASP A 23 20.99 5.33 1.42
C ASP A 23 19.99 5.98 0.43
N ALA A 24 18.69 6.08 0.75
CA ALA A 24 17.94 7.23 0.28
C ALA A 24 18.61 8.42 0.92
N VAL A 25 19.51 9.02 0.15
CA VAL A 25 19.78 10.45 0.12
C VAL A 25 18.59 11.15 0.75
N GLU A 26 18.79 11.95 1.78
CA GLU A 26 17.70 12.58 2.57
C GLU A 26 16.66 13.31 1.68
N ASP A 27 17.02 13.57 0.42
CA ASP A 27 16.26 14.22 -0.62
C ASP A 27 15.48 13.29 -1.57
N PHE A 28 15.48 11.96 -1.39
CA PHE A 28 14.66 11.08 -2.23
C PHE A 28 13.17 11.28 -1.90
N THR A 29 12.36 11.70 -2.87
CA THR A 29 10.94 12.01 -2.65
C THR A 29 9.99 11.11 -3.44
N GLU A 30 10.49 10.23 -4.30
CA GLU A 30 9.69 9.46 -5.27
C GLU A 30 9.15 8.13 -4.68
N HIS A 31 8.90 8.09 -3.37
CA HIS A 31 8.39 6.91 -2.68
C HIS A 31 7.01 6.47 -3.22
N THR A 32 6.18 7.43 -3.63
CA THR A 32 4.83 7.17 -4.14
C THR A 32 4.88 6.44 -5.49
N GLU A 33 5.85 6.80 -6.31
CA GLU A 33 6.14 6.26 -7.62
C GLU A 33 6.67 4.83 -7.52
N VAL A 34 7.55 4.56 -6.55
CA VAL A 34 8.00 3.19 -6.25
C VAL A 34 6.81 2.31 -5.83
N VAL A 35 5.94 2.81 -4.96
CA VAL A 35 4.76 2.05 -4.50
C VAL A 35 3.70 1.87 -5.61
N ASN A 36 3.69 2.70 -6.66
CA ASN A 36 2.82 2.49 -7.83
C ASN A 36 3.02 1.10 -8.45
N GLY A 37 4.24 0.54 -8.44
CA GLY A 37 4.48 -0.80 -8.98
C GLY A 37 3.63 -1.88 -8.28
N CYS A 38 3.44 -1.77 -6.96
CA CYS A 38 2.53 -2.65 -6.23
C CYS A 38 1.07 -2.34 -6.57
N SER A 39 0.70 -1.06 -6.63
CA SER A 39 -0.67 -0.67 -6.92
C SER A 39 -1.14 -1.13 -8.31
N ASP A 40 -0.31 -0.94 -9.32
CA ASP A 40 -0.55 -1.32 -10.70
C ASP A 40 -0.70 -2.83 -10.83
N LEU A 41 0.16 -3.61 -10.14
CA LEU A 41 0.06 -5.06 -10.10
C LEU A 41 -1.26 -5.53 -9.49
N LEU A 42 -1.68 -4.93 -8.37
CA LEU A 42 -2.94 -5.30 -7.71
C LEU A 42 -4.15 -5.00 -8.60
N VAL A 43 -4.16 -3.85 -9.28
CA VAL A 43 -5.21 -3.52 -10.26
C VAL A 43 -5.15 -4.44 -11.46
N GLN A 44 -3.96 -4.79 -11.97
CA GLN A 44 -3.81 -5.70 -13.10
C GLN A 44 -4.34 -7.11 -12.80
N VAL A 45 -4.09 -7.63 -11.60
CA VAL A 45 -4.48 -8.99 -11.20
C VAL A 45 -5.94 -9.06 -10.75
N PHE A 46 -6.41 -8.07 -9.99
CA PHE A 46 -7.74 -8.09 -9.36
C PHE A 46 -8.76 -7.15 -10.00
N ASP A 47 -8.36 -6.43 -11.05
CA ASP A 47 -9.22 -5.53 -11.82
C ASP A 47 -9.80 -4.43 -10.92
N ARG A 48 -11.10 -4.12 -11.03
CA ARG A 48 -11.78 -3.19 -10.10
C ARG A 48 -11.62 -3.56 -8.62
N ARG A 49 -11.41 -4.83 -8.28
CA ARG A 49 -11.18 -5.27 -6.88
C ARG A 49 -9.76 -5.02 -6.38
N GLY A 50 -8.86 -4.67 -7.29
CA GLY A 50 -7.49 -4.28 -6.99
C GLY A 50 -7.35 -2.82 -6.59
N GLN A 51 -8.40 -2.00 -6.68
CA GLN A 51 -8.39 -0.63 -6.14
C GLN A 51 -8.31 -0.65 -4.62
N HIS A 52 -7.45 0.17 -4.04
CA HIS A 52 -7.12 0.18 -2.62
C HIS A 52 -6.75 1.59 -2.16
N THR A 53 -6.88 1.83 -0.85
CA THR A 53 -6.22 2.96 -0.19
C THR A 53 -4.76 2.58 0.09
N ARG A 54 -3.88 3.59 0.17
CA ARG A 54 -2.47 3.34 0.47
C ARG A 54 -1.80 4.47 1.24
N SER A 55 -0.69 4.10 1.86
CA SER A 55 0.35 5.01 2.36
C SER A 55 1.69 4.60 1.76
N ALA A 56 2.52 5.59 1.41
CA ALA A 56 3.89 5.39 0.94
C ALA A 56 4.81 6.27 1.80
N ILE A 57 5.72 5.65 2.54
CA ILE A 57 6.66 6.37 3.41
C ILE A 57 8.10 5.94 3.13
N GLY A 58 9.02 6.89 3.26
CA GLY A 58 10.45 6.62 3.33
C GLY A 58 10.84 6.16 4.73
N VAL A 59 11.66 5.12 4.81
CA VAL A 59 12.25 4.66 6.07
C VAL A 59 13.76 4.51 5.92
N LYS A 60 14.50 4.71 7.02
CA LYS A 60 15.97 4.65 6.99
C LYS A 60 16.52 3.26 6.61
N SER A 61 15.82 2.21 7.00
CA SER A 61 16.24 0.84 6.75
C SER A 61 15.07 -0.12 6.93
N LEU A 62 15.07 -1.20 6.14
CA LEU A 62 14.20 -2.35 6.33
C LEU A 62 15.01 -3.57 6.80
N PRO A 63 14.36 -4.56 7.44
CA PRO A 63 15.00 -5.83 7.78
C PRO A 63 15.68 -6.47 6.57
N LYS A 64 16.85 -7.10 6.80
CA LYS A 64 17.65 -7.77 5.76
C LYS A 64 18.15 -6.87 4.62
N GLY A 65 18.03 -5.55 4.74
CA GLY A 65 18.49 -4.60 3.72
C GLY A 65 17.62 -4.58 2.47
N PHE A 66 16.32 -4.88 2.60
CA PHE A 66 15.38 -4.77 1.47
C PHE A 66 15.15 -3.33 1.04
N ALA A 67 14.91 -3.15 -0.26
CA ALA A 67 14.60 -1.84 -0.84
C ALA A 67 13.14 -1.40 -0.56
N VAL A 68 12.21 -2.37 -0.54
CA VAL A 68 10.78 -2.12 -0.38
C VAL A 68 10.17 -3.24 0.46
N GLU A 69 9.27 -2.87 1.36
CA GLU A 69 8.40 -3.75 2.11
C GLU A 69 6.94 -3.30 1.90
N ILE A 70 6.08 -4.25 1.56
CA ILE A 70 4.65 -4.02 1.38
C ILE A 70 3.89 -4.84 2.42
N GLU A 71 3.05 -4.16 3.20
CA GLU A 71 2.07 -4.76 4.09
C GLU A 71 0.66 -4.51 3.51
N ALA A 72 -0.26 -5.45 3.64
CA ALA A 72 -1.61 -5.29 3.14
C ALA A 72 -2.65 -5.87 4.08
N MET A 73 -3.74 -5.13 4.25
CA MET A 73 -4.97 -5.60 4.89
C MET A 73 -6.02 -5.88 3.82
N VAL A 74 -6.45 -7.14 3.74
CA VAL A 74 -7.39 -7.60 2.72
C VAL A 74 -8.62 -8.24 3.33
N GLU A 75 -9.78 -7.87 2.80
CA GLU A 75 -11.01 -8.62 3.04
C GLU A 75 -11.05 -9.87 2.14
N ILE A 76 -11.29 -11.02 2.77
CA ILE A 76 -11.48 -12.32 2.13
C ILE A 76 -12.96 -12.69 2.22
N ARG A 77 -13.56 -13.14 1.12
CA ARG A 77 -14.92 -13.69 1.17
C ARG A 77 -14.90 -15.02 1.92
N GLY A 78 -15.76 -15.16 2.93
CA GLY A 78 -16.03 -16.44 3.57
C GLY A 78 -16.59 -17.45 2.56
N ALA A 79 -16.27 -18.72 2.76
CA ALA A 79 -16.77 -19.85 1.97
C ALA A 79 -18.27 -20.07 2.17
#